data_AF-A0A351ZY40-F1
#
_entry.id   AF-A0A351ZY40-F1
#
_cell.length_a   1.000
_cell.length_b   1.000
_cell.length_c   1.000
_cell.angle_alpha   90.00
_cell.angle_beta   90.00
_cell.angle_gamma   90.00
#
_symmetry.space_group_name_H-M   'P 1'
#
loop_
_entity.id
_entity.type
_entity.pdbx_description
1 polymer ?
#
loop_
_entity_poly.entity_id
_entity_poly.type
_entity_poly.pdbx_seq_one_letter_code
_entity_poly.pdbx_strand_id
1 'polypeptide(L)'
;MRSTLQTASVGIMLLALGTHELSASDALAAFHAKYRSLNSLRMTFSGSDGVSGSISARRGGMYRIEVAGRTIVCDGKTVWSGDASTRSVVINTYKPLSTDVSLERVFFEIMSVYRSQVVQSSATSTILRLTAPEPAAVIANVTSLDVTLNASYTVTQITVASGPSRITYAISRFKRNPSLTAASFRYSPPKGWEVIDLR
;
A
#
# COMPACT_ATOMS: atom_id res chain seq x y z
N MET A 1 -33.77 -22.62 -65.84
CA MET A 1 -34.32 -23.30 -64.64
C MET A 1 -33.17 -23.63 -63.70
N ARG A 2 -33.22 -23.11 -62.46
CA ARG A 2 -32.47 -23.52 -61.23
C ARG A 2 -30.94 -23.38 -61.29
N SER A 3 -30.30 -22.30 -60.81
CA SER A 3 -30.17 -21.79 -59.42
C SER A 3 -29.64 -22.82 -58.41
N THR A 4 -28.36 -22.73 -58.07
CA THR A 4 -27.78 -23.22 -56.81
C THR A 4 -26.83 -22.17 -56.25
N LEU A 5 -27.17 -21.71 -55.05
CA LEU A 5 -26.60 -20.57 -54.33
C LEU A 5 -25.17 -20.83 -53.85
N GLN A 6 -24.32 -19.82 -53.96
CA GLN A 6 -23.14 -19.65 -53.11
C GLN A 6 -23.59 -19.29 -51.70
N THR A 7 -23.27 -20.13 -50.71
CA THR A 7 -23.38 -19.76 -49.29
C THR A 7 -22.11 -19.03 -48.87
N ALA A 8 -22.20 -17.71 -48.75
CA ALA A 8 -21.23 -16.89 -48.04
C ALA A 8 -21.49 -17.01 -46.53
N SER A 9 -20.60 -17.69 -45.82
CA SER A 9 -20.62 -17.73 -44.35
C SER A 9 -19.96 -16.44 -43.81
N VAL A 10 -20.79 -15.48 -43.41
CA VAL A 10 -20.35 -14.29 -42.68
C VAL A 10 -19.92 -14.72 -41.28
N GLY A 11 -18.65 -14.52 -40.95
CA GLY A 11 -18.13 -14.69 -39.60
C GLY A 11 -18.67 -13.59 -38.68
N ILE A 12 -19.42 -13.98 -37.65
CA ILE A 12 -19.76 -13.10 -36.52
C ILE A 12 -18.58 -13.16 -35.55
N MET A 13 -17.68 -12.16 -35.64
CA MET A 13 -16.74 -11.87 -34.56
C MET A 13 -17.51 -11.09 -33.49
N LEU A 14 -17.86 -11.76 -32.40
CA LEU A 14 -18.56 -11.16 -31.26
C LEU A 14 -17.55 -10.29 -30.49
N LEU A 15 -17.63 -8.96 -30.65
CA LEU A 15 -16.91 -8.00 -29.79
C LEU A 15 -17.51 -8.06 -28.37
N ALA A 16 -16.82 -8.71 -27.44
CA ALA A 16 -17.11 -8.65 -26.01
C ALA A 16 -16.48 -7.40 -25.35
N LEU A 17 -16.71 -6.22 -25.92
CA LEU A 17 -16.16 -4.94 -25.44
C LEU A 17 -17.31 -4.10 -24.85
N GLY A 18 -17.47 -4.09 -23.52
CA GLY A 18 -18.38 -3.11 -22.91
C GLY A 18 -18.68 -3.27 -21.42
N THR A 19 -18.72 -4.48 -20.86
CA THR A 19 -19.09 -4.67 -19.44
C THR A 19 -17.90 -4.65 -18.49
N HIS A 20 -16.72 -5.09 -18.97
CA HIS A 20 -15.50 -5.11 -18.17
C HIS A 20 -14.89 -3.72 -17.96
N GLU A 21 -15.00 -2.82 -18.93
CA GLU A 21 -14.41 -1.47 -18.84
C GLU A 21 -15.19 -0.56 -17.88
N LEU A 22 -16.53 -0.63 -17.90
CA LEU A 22 -17.40 0.10 -16.97
C LEU A 22 -17.21 -0.37 -15.52
N SER A 23 -17.14 -1.68 -15.29
CA SER A 23 -16.90 -2.22 -13.94
C SER A 23 -15.48 -1.92 -13.44
N ALA A 24 -14.50 -1.84 -14.33
CA ALA A 24 -13.14 -1.43 -13.99
C ALA A 24 -13.08 0.07 -13.60
N SER A 25 -13.74 0.95 -14.37
CA SER A 25 -13.79 2.38 -14.04
C SER A 25 -14.51 2.63 -12.71
N ASP A 26 -15.61 1.91 -12.45
CA ASP A 26 -16.39 2.07 -11.23
C ASP A 26 -15.63 1.58 -9.99
N ALA A 27 -14.95 0.43 -10.09
CA ALA A 27 -14.14 -0.10 -8.99
C ALA A 27 -12.99 0.85 -8.64
N LEU A 28 -12.36 1.42 -9.66
CA LEU A 28 -11.28 2.38 -9.46
C LEU A 28 -11.80 3.69 -8.84
N ALA A 29 -12.93 4.21 -9.32
CA ALA A 29 -13.59 5.38 -8.76
C ALA A 29 -13.99 5.16 -7.29
N ALA A 30 -14.55 3.99 -6.96
CA ALA A 30 -14.93 3.63 -5.60
C ALA A 30 -13.71 3.55 -4.66
N PHE A 31 -12.60 2.95 -5.12
CA PHE A 31 -11.34 2.92 -4.38
C PHE A 31 -10.80 4.33 -4.12
N HIS A 32 -10.70 5.17 -5.15
CA HIS A 32 -10.23 6.56 -4.99
C HIS A 32 -11.15 7.36 -4.06
N ALA A 33 -12.47 7.27 -4.23
CA ALA A 33 -13.43 7.94 -3.34
C ALA A 33 -13.26 7.52 -1.87
N LYS A 34 -13.00 6.24 -1.63
CA LYS A 34 -12.81 5.68 -0.29
C LYS A 34 -11.47 6.05 0.33
N TYR A 35 -10.39 6.15 -0.43
CA TYR A 35 -9.04 6.30 0.13
C TYR A 35 -8.41 7.69 -0.09
N ARG A 36 -8.97 8.56 -0.94
CA ARG A 36 -8.44 9.93 -1.17
C ARG A 36 -8.36 10.79 0.09
N SER A 37 -9.29 10.58 1.04
CA SER A 37 -9.35 11.32 2.30
C SER A 37 -8.65 10.61 3.46
N LEU A 38 -7.76 9.65 3.16
CA LEU A 38 -6.97 8.97 4.17
C LEU A 38 -5.96 9.95 4.78
N ASN A 39 -6.19 10.27 6.05
CA ASN A 39 -5.37 11.16 6.88
C ASN A 39 -4.66 10.38 7.98
N SER A 40 -5.23 9.25 8.40
CA SER A 40 -4.58 8.30 9.28
C SER A 40 -5.03 6.88 8.95
N LEU A 41 -4.21 5.90 9.34
CA LEU A 41 -4.53 4.48 9.22
C LEU A 41 -4.02 3.71 10.43
N ARG A 42 -4.66 2.57 10.69
CA ARG A 42 -4.15 1.52 11.56
C ARG A 42 -4.43 0.18 10.93
N MET A 43 -3.45 -0.73 10.93
CA MET A 43 -3.62 -2.09 10.42
C MET A 43 -2.66 -3.07 11.08
N THR A 44 -2.98 -4.35 10.97
CA THR A 44 -2.06 -5.47 11.19
C THR A 44 -1.78 -6.15 9.87
N PHE A 45 -0.57 -6.69 9.71
CA PHE A 45 -0.16 -7.37 8.49
C PHE A 45 0.57 -8.68 8.79
N SER A 46 0.53 -9.60 7.83
CA SER A 46 1.33 -10.83 7.83
C SER A 46 1.91 -11.03 6.42
N GLY A 47 3.23 -11.02 6.31
CA GLY A 47 3.99 -11.14 5.08
C GLY A 47 4.22 -12.60 4.68
N SER A 48 4.30 -12.85 3.38
CA SER A 48 4.66 -14.14 2.79
C SER A 48 6.09 -14.57 3.11
N ASP A 49 6.93 -13.64 3.57
CA ASP A 49 8.28 -13.83 4.11
C ASP A 49 8.28 -14.26 5.59
N GLY A 50 7.10 -14.45 6.20
CA GLY A 50 6.93 -14.81 7.61
C GLY A 50 6.91 -13.60 8.55
N VAL A 51 7.14 -12.38 8.06
CA VAL A 51 7.20 -11.17 8.88
C VAL A 51 5.79 -10.64 9.13
N SER A 52 5.40 -10.52 10.40
CA SER A 52 4.09 -9.99 10.80
C SER A 52 4.23 -8.84 11.78
N GLY A 53 3.27 -7.93 11.77
CA GLY A 53 3.35 -6.72 12.57
C GLY A 53 2.12 -5.84 12.56
N SER A 54 2.29 -4.65 13.13
CA SER A 54 1.26 -3.61 13.15
C SER A 54 1.82 -2.27 12.67
N ILE A 55 0.93 -1.48 12.06
CA ILE A 55 1.23 -0.13 11.59
C ILE A 55 0.13 0.80 12.08
N SER A 56 0.53 1.93 12.64
CA SER A 56 -0.32 3.12 12.80
C SER A 56 0.40 4.30 12.16
N ALA A 57 -0.30 5.09 11.36
CA ALA A 57 0.29 6.26 10.71
C ALA A 57 -0.73 7.38 10.58
N ARG A 58 -0.25 8.62 10.53
CA ARG A 58 -1.03 9.81 10.20
C ARG A 58 -0.17 10.78 9.38
N ARG A 59 -0.82 11.58 8.56
CA ARG A 59 -0.16 12.69 7.85
C ARG A 59 0.59 13.61 8.81
N GLY A 60 1.66 14.21 8.31
CA GLY A 60 2.63 14.99 9.10
C GLY A 60 3.78 14.12 9.63
N GLY A 61 4.16 13.07 8.91
CA GLY A 61 5.35 12.26 9.19
C GLY A 61 5.24 11.30 10.38
N MET A 62 4.08 11.16 11.01
CA MET A 62 3.91 10.38 12.23
C MET A 62 3.54 8.94 11.94
N TYR A 63 4.34 8.00 12.42
CA TYR A 63 4.06 6.57 12.28
C TYR A 63 4.65 5.73 13.42
N ARG A 64 4.07 4.56 13.62
CA ARG A 64 4.55 3.52 14.53
C ARG A 64 4.42 2.17 13.83
N ILE A 65 5.52 1.45 13.76
CA ILE A 65 5.62 0.12 13.18
C ILE A 65 6.18 -0.82 14.26
N GLU A 66 5.51 -1.94 14.46
CA GLU A 66 5.93 -2.98 15.41
C GLU A 66 6.03 -4.31 14.67
N VAL A 67 7.23 -4.89 14.65
CA VAL A 67 7.54 -6.12 13.90
C VAL A 67 8.60 -6.91 14.67
N ALA A 68 8.30 -8.15 15.05
CA ALA A 68 9.27 -9.13 15.58
C ALA A 68 10.36 -8.53 16.52
N GLY A 69 9.97 -7.87 17.61
CA GLY A 69 10.91 -7.29 18.59
C GLY A 69 11.56 -5.96 18.17
N ARG A 70 11.28 -5.46 16.96
CA ARG A 70 11.67 -4.14 16.48
C ARG A 70 10.49 -3.17 16.56
N THR A 71 10.78 -1.95 16.99
CA THR A 71 9.81 -0.86 17.03
C THR A 71 10.40 0.34 16.32
N ILE A 72 9.71 0.83 15.29
CA ILE A 72 10.06 2.07 14.60
C ILE A 72 8.97 3.08 14.88
N VAL A 73 9.34 4.23 15.45
CA VAL A 73 8.41 5.33 15.74
C VAL A 73 8.94 6.61 15.13
N CYS A 74 8.05 7.39 14.53
CA CYS A 74 8.33 8.76 14.14
C CYS A 74 7.26 9.68 14.69
N ASP A 75 7.66 10.78 15.32
CA ASP A 75 6.76 11.82 15.83
C ASP A 75 6.56 12.99 14.85
N GLY A 76 7.07 12.84 13.61
CA GLY A 76 7.12 13.89 12.59
C GLY A 76 8.36 14.77 12.65
N LYS A 77 9.29 14.52 13.59
CA LYS A 77 10.57 15.23 13.72
C LYS A 77 11.76 14.29 13.94
N THR A 78 11.56 13.27 14.75
CA THR A 78 12.58 12.30 15.13
C THR A 78 12.08 10.90 14.81
N VAL A 79 12.97 10.06 14.27
CA VAL A 79 12.73 8.63 14.05
C VAL A 79 13.54 7.86 15.08
N TRP A 80 12.86 7.00 15.84
CA TRP A 80 13.48 6.02 16.73
C TRP A 80 13.31 4.63 16.13
N SER A 81 14.40 3.87 16.04
CA SER A 81 14.40 2.46 15.66
C SER A 81 14.99 1.65 16.79
N GLY A 82 14.14 1.03 17.61
CA GLY A 82 14.53 0.13 18.69
C GLY A 82 14.55 -1.32 18.25
N ASP A 83 15.55 -2.06 18.71
CA ASP A 83 15.69 -3.50 18.51
C ASP A 83 15.89 -4.20 19.86
N ALA A 84 14.93 -5.05 20.25
CA ALA A 84 14.97 -5.76 21.52
C ALA A 84 16.04 -6.86 21.59
N SER A 85 16.47 -7.41 20.45
CA SER A 85 17.48 -8.47 20.40
C SER A 85 18.87 -7.95 20.74
N THR A 86 19.18 -6.72 20.31
CA THR A 86 20.44 -6.03 20.60
C THR A 86 20.31 -5.06 21.77
N ARG A 87 19.09 -4.81 22.27
CA ARG A 87 18.80 -3.82 23.31
C ARG A 87 19.37 -2.45 22.97
N SER A 88 19.19 -2.03 21.72
CA SER A 88 19.69 -0.75 21.21
C SER A 88 18.57 0.05 20.56
N VAL A 89 18.70 1.37 20.61
CA VAL A 89 17.87 2.31 19.85
C VAL A 89 18.76 3.21 19.01
N VAL A 90 18.40 3.37 17.74
CA VAL A 90 18.98 4.36 16.85
C VAL A 90 18.01 5.54 16.72
N ILE A 91 18.53 6.76 16.88
CA ILE A 91 17.78 8.01 16.77
C ILE A 91 18.26 8.77 15.54
N ASN A 92 17.34 9.20 14.68
CA ASN A 92 17.65 9.96 13.47
C ASN A 92 16.66 11.12 13.28
N THR A 93 17.05 12.11 12.48
CA THR A 93 16.20 13.24 12.09
C THR A 93 15.24 12.79 11.00
N TYR A 94 13.94 13.09 11.16
CA TYR A 94 12.94 12.82 10.14
C TYR A 94 13.14 13.71 8.93
N LYS A 95 13.26 13.10 7.74
CA LYS A 95 13.44 13.79 6.46
C LYS A 95 12.24 13.46 5.55
N PRO A 96 11.23 14.33 5.45
CA PRO A 96 10.00 13.99 4.71
C PRO A 96 10.22 13.73 3.22
N LEU A 97 11.23 14.40 2.65
CA LEU A 97 11.57 14.37 1.23
C LEU A 97 12.79 13.50 0.90
N SER A 98 13.37 12.78 1.88
CA SER A 98 14.49 11.88 1.56
C SER A 98 14.01 10.75 0.65
N THR A 99 14.87 10.36 -0.28
CA THR A 99 14.72 9.12 -1.07
C THR A 99 14.74 7.89 -0.18
N ASP A 100 15.37 8.00 0.99
CA ASP A 100 15.29 7.01 2.07
C ASP A 100 13.86 6.94 2.60
N VAL A 101 13.28 5.74 2.50
CA VAL A 101 11.95 5.26 2.93
C VAL A 101 11.15 6.28 3.75
N SER A 102 10.58 7.29 3.08
CA SER A 102 9.53 8.11 3.70
C SER A 102 8.25 7.28 3.69
N LEU A 103 8.05 6.50 4.75
CA LEU A 103 6.87 5.68 4.96
C LEU A 103 5.58 6.49 4.84
N GLU A 104 5.62 7.79 5.16
CA GLU A 104 4.51 8.70 4.91
C GLU A 104 4.09 8.72 3.43
N ARG A 105 5.06 8.85 2.52
CA ARG A 105 4.79 8.86 1.08
C ARG A 105 4.19 7.54 0.61
N VAL A 106 4.69 6.41 1.13
CA VAL A 106 4.12 5.08 0.86
C VAL A 106 2.67 5.00 1.33
N PHE A 107 2.35 5.49 2.53
CA PHE A 107 1.00 5.39 3.08
C PHE A 107 -0.01 6.36 2.46
N PHE A 108 0.43 7.56 2.06
CA PHE A 108 -0.48 8.68 1.79
C PHE A 108 -0.29 9.39 0.45
N GLU A 109 0.84 9.20 -0.25
CA GLU A 109 1.11 9.82 -1.55
C GLU A 109 1.11 8.81 -2.70
N ILE A 110 1.38 7.54 -2.44
CA ILE A 110 1.55 6.53 -3.48
C ILE A 110 0.32 6.45 -4.40
N MET A 111 -0.88 6.60 -3.84
CA MET A 111 -2.13 6.61 -4.59
C MET A 111 -2.33 7.82 -5.50
N SER A 112 -1.73 8.97 -5.15
CA SER A 112 -1.79 10.18 -5.97
C SER A 112 -0.69 10.25 -7.01
N VAL A 113 0.46 9.62 -6.74
CA VAL A 113 1.63 9.64 -7.63
C VAL A 113 1.55 8.49 -8.66
N TYR A 114 1.06 7.32 -8.25
CA TYR A 114 1.12 6.11 -9.08
C TYR A 114 -0.10 6.03 -9.97
N ARG A 115 0.10 5.55 -11.20
CA ARG A 115 -1.01 5.23 -12.10
C ARG A 115 -1.71 3.97 -11.62
N SER A 116 -3.02 4.04 -11.53
CA SER A 116 -3.87 2.96 -11.05
C SER A 116 -4.66 2.32 -12.19
N GLN A 117 -4.69 0.98 -12.24
CA GLN A 117 -5.51 0.22 -13.18
C GLN A 117 -6.11 -1.01 -12.51
N VAL A 118 -7.26 -1.47 -13.00
CA VAL A 118 -7.85 -2.74 -12.55
C VAL A 118 -7.16 -3.89 -13.27
N VAL A 119 -6.59 -4.82 -12.51
CA VAL A 119 -5.97 -6.04 -13.05
C VAL A 119 -6.99 -7.16 -13.15
N GLN A 120 -7.84 -7.28 -12.13
CA GLN A 120 -8.85 -8.31 -12.04
C GLN A 120 -10.03 -7.78 -11.21
N SER A 121 -11.25 -8.12 -11.60
CA SER A 121 -12.44 -7.82 -10.83
C SER A 121 -13.42 -8.98 -10.88
N SER A 122 -14.03 -9.29 -9.75
CA SER A 122 -15.09 -10.28 -9.57
C SER A 122 -16.15 -9.74 -8.61
N ALA A 123 -17.22 -10.50 -8.41
CA ALA A 123 -18.27 -10.12 -7.45
C ALA A 123 -17.78 -10.01 -6.00
N THR A 124 -16.68 -10.68 -5.65
CA THR A 124 -16.18 -10.77 -4.26
C THR A 124 -14.85 -10.06 -4.04
N SER A 125 -14.09 -9.80 -5.10
CA SER A 125 -12.77 -9.20 -4.99
C SER A 125 -12.36 -8.41 -6.23
N THR A 126 -11.60 -7.34 -6.00
CA THR A 126 -10.96 -6.54 -7.05
C THR A 126 -9.47 -6.40 -6.75
N ILE A 127 -8.62 -6.53 -7.76
CA ILE A 127 -7.18 -6.27 -7.67
C ILE A 127 -6.87 -5.02 -8.48
N LEU A 128 -6.33 -4.02 -7.80
CA LEU A 128 -5.82 -2.79 -8.42
C LEU A 128 -4.31 -2.82 -8.49
N ARG A 129 -3.73 -2.49 -9.62
CA ARG A 129 -2.29 -2.26 -9.74
C ARG A 129 -1.98 -0.77 -9.73
N LEU A 130 -1.14 -0.36 -8.78
CA LEU A 130 -0.51 0.95 -8.72
C LEU A 130 0.91 0.83 -9.28
N THR A 131 1.28 1.65 -10.26
CA THR A 131 2.63 1.62 -10.87
C THR A 131 3.20 3.03 -10.92
N ALA A 132 4.48 3.18 -10.55
CA ALA A 132 5.17 4.45 -10.73
C ALA A 132 5.14 4.85 -12.21
N PRO A 133 4.75 6.10 -12.55
CA PRO A 133 4.63 6.51 -13.96
C PRO A 133 5.98 6.55 -14.69
N GLU A 134 7.07 6.76 -13.95
CA GLU A 134 8.44 6.83 -14.43
C GLU A 134 9.43 6.53 -13.29
N PRO A 135 10.70 6.19 -13.58
CA PRO A 135 11.69 5.85 -12.55
C PRO A 135 11.89 6.94 -11.48
N ALA A 136 11.84 8.22 -11.86
CA ALA A 136 12.01 9.35 -10.94
C ALA A 136 10.84 9.49 -9.94
N ALA A 137 9.68 8.92 -10.25
CA ALA A 137 8.49 8.97 -9.39
C ALA A 137 8.42 7.79 -8.39
N VAL A 138 9.40 6.88 -8.38
CA VAL A 138 9.45 5.75 -7.46
C VAL A 138 9.58 6.24 -6.02
N ILE A 139 8.67 5.77 -5.17
CA ILE A 139 8.64 6.05 -3.74
C ILE A 139 9.21 4.84 -3.00
N ALA A 140 10.25 5.04 -2.18
CA ALA A 140 10.82 4.02 -1.32
C ALA A 140 11.17 2.69 -2.04
N ASN A 141 11.69 2.79 -3.26
CA ASN A 141 12.01 1.67 -4.16
C ASN A 141 10.81 0.80 -4.60
N VAL A 142 9.58 1.18 -4.25
CA VAL A 142 8.38 0.43 -4.64
C VAL A 142 8.04 0.74 -6.10
N THR A 143 8.26 -0.18 -7.02
CA THR A 143 7.97 0.04 -8.45
C THR A 143 6.49 -0.13 -8.77
N SER A 144 5.84 -1.09 -8.10
CA SER A 144 4.40 -1.32 -8.21
C SER A 144 3.82 -2.00 -6.98
N LEU A 145 2.50 -1.90 -6.82
CA LEU A 145 1.72 -2.59 -5.81
C LEU A 145 0.49 -3.20 -6.44
N ASP A 146 0.18 -4.45 -6.10
CA ASP A 146 -1.14 -5.02 -6.32
C ASP A 146 -1.93 -4.93 -5.00
N VAL A 147 -3.04 -4.20 -5.02
CA VAL A 147 -3.92 -3.96 -3.87
C VAL A 147 -5.18 -4.79 -4.07
N THR A 148 -5.35 -5.82 -3.26
CA THR A 148 -6.56 -6.65 -3.26
C THR A 148 -7.59 -6.04 -2.33
N LEU A 149 -8.78 -5.87 -2.87
CA LEU A 149 -9.97 -5.34 -2.21
C LEU A 149 -11.03 -6.44 -2.10
N ASN A 150 -11.80 -6.41 -1.02
CA ASN A 150 -13.05 -7.20 -0.93
C ASN A 150 -14.22 -6.46 -1.62
N ALA A 151 -15.40 -7.08 -1.65
CA ALA A 151 -16.63 -6.51 -2.24
C ALA A 151 -17.02 -5.12 -1.67
N SER A 152 -16.60 -4.79 -0.44
CA SER A 152 -16.83 -3.46 0.16
C SER A 152 -15.69 -2.47 -0.13
N TYR A 153 -14.79 -2.78 -1.05
CA TYR A 153 -13.56 -2.03 -1.36
C TYR A 153 -12.64 -1.85 -0.17
N THR A 154 -12.59 -2.78 0.78
CA THR A 154 -11.63 -2.75 1.89
C THR A 154 -10.40 -3.54 1.50
N VAL A 155 -9.21 -2.95 1.72
CA VAL A 155 -7.91 -3.60 1.49
C VAL A 155 -7.77 -4.84 2.37
N THR A 156 -7.51 -5.98 1.74
CA THR A 156 -7.29 -7.28 2.39
C THR A 156 -5.91 -7.86 2.12
N GLN A 157 -5.25 -7.43 1.03
CA GLN A 157 -3.90 -7.85 0.70
C GLN A 157 -3.18 -6.75 -0.08
N ILE A 158 -1.87 -6.64 0.12
CA ILE A 158 -0.99 -5.78 -0.67
C ILE A 158 0.22 -6.61 -1.09
N THR A 159 0.46 -6.72 -2.39
CA THR A 159 1.71 -7.28 -2.92
C THR A 159 2.59 -6.13 -3.40
N VAL A 160 3.75 -5.97 -2.76
CA VAL A 160 4.70 -4.89 -3.04
C VAL A 160 5.82 -5.44 -3.93
N ALA A 161 6.09 -4.76 -5.05
CA ALA A 161 7.25 -5.04 -5.89
C ALA A 161 8.32 -3.95 -5.69
N SER A 162 9.51 -4.35 -5.25
CA SER A 162 10.68 -3.48 -5.04
C SER A 162 11.90 -4.08 -5.71
N GLY A 163 12.29 -3.52 -6.85
CA GLY A 163 13.27 -4.15 -7.74
C GLY A 163 12.86 -5.58 -8.12
N PRO A 164 13.73 -6.60 -7.93
CA PRO A 164 13.40 -8.00 -8.22
C PRO A 164 12.53 -8.66 -7.13
N SER A 165 12.38 -8.03 -5.96
CA SER A 165 11.67 -8.60 -4.82
C SER A 165 10.18 -8.34 -4.90
N ARG A 166 9.39 -9.37 -4.59
CA ARG A 166 7.93 -9.29 -4.46
C ARG A 166 7.49 -9.91 -3.14
N ILE A 167 6.85 -9.13 -2.27
CA ILE A 167 6.35 -9.60 -0.98
C ILE A 167 4.86 -9.34 -0.90
N THR A 168 4.10 -10.36 -0.47
CA THR A 168 2.65 -10.26 -0.29
C THR A 168 2.34 -10.14 1.19
N TYR A 169 1.59 -9.11 1.56
CA TYR A 169 1.10 -8.86 2.92
C TYR A 169 -0.40 -9.08 2.98
N ALA A 170 -0.85 -10.05 3.76
CA ALA A 170 -2.24 -10.14 4.19
C ALA A 170 -2.52 -9.02 5.19
N ILE A 171 -3.56 -8.23 4.95
CA ILE A 171 -3.95 -7.07 5.75
C ILE A 171 -5.18 -7.41 6.59
N SER A 172 -5.10 -7.11 7.88
CA SER A 172 -6.19 -7.32 8.84
C SER A 172 -6.34 -6.10 9.75
N ARG A 173 -7.50 -6.01 10.43
CA ARG A 173 -7.82 -4.91 11.36
C ARG A 173 -7.62 -3.51 10.77
N PHE A 174 -7.79 -3.39 9.46
CA PHE A 174 -7.59 -2.13 8.74
C PHE A 174 -8.64 -1.11 9.15
N LYS A 175 -8.19 0.05 9.65
CA LYS A 175 -9.02 1.19 10.03
C LYS A 175 -8.53 2.42 9.30
N ARG A 176 -9.44 3.07 8.56
CA ARG A 176 -9.22 4.41 7.98
C ARG A 176 -9.56 5.47 9.01
N ASN A 177 -8.77 6.53 9.01
CA ASN A 177 -8.97 7.71 9.83
C ASN A 177 -9.26 7.42 11.33
N PRO A 178 -8.59 6.46 12.00
CA PRO A 178 -8.75 6.30 13.44
C PRO A 178 -8.26 7.56 14.16
N SER A 179 -8.84 7.83 15.33
CA SER A 179 -8.36 8.89 16.22
C SER A 179 -6.96 8.54 16.74
N LEU A 180 -5.94 9.19 16.18
CA LEU A 180 -4.53 9.04 16.58
C LEU A 180 -3.99 10.40 17.02
N THR A 181 -3.69 10.53 18.31
CA THR A 181 -3.09 11.74 18.87
C THR A 181 -1.56 11.69 18.76
N ALA A 182 -0.88 12.82 18.98
CA ALA A 182 0.59 12.84 19.02
C ALA A 182 1.18 11.87 20.07
N ALA A 183 0.42 11.59 21.14
CA ALA A 183 0.81 10.61 22.14
C ALA A 183 0.95 9.18 21.58
N SER A 184 0.25 8.84 20.50
CA SER A 184 0.38 7.53 19.83
C SER A 184 1.75 7.31 19.17
N PHE A 185 2.53 8.39 19.02
CA PHE A 185 3.82 8.41 18.31
C PHE A 185 4.97 8.87 19.20
N ARG A 186 4.78 8.86 20.52
CA ARG A 186 5.87 9.06 21.48
C ARG A 186 6.64 7.76 21.65
N TYR A 187 7.95 7.86 21.75
CA TYR A 187 8.82 6.74 22.06
C TYR A 187 9.84 7.16 23.12
N SER A 188 10.05 6.30 24.11
CA SER A 188 11.13 6.42 25.07
C SER A 188 11.95 5.13 25.00
N PRO A 189 13.28 5.21 24.83
CA PRO A 189 14.14 4.05 24.95
C PRO A 189 13.91 3.35 26.30
N PRO A 190 13.80 2.01 26.33
CA PRO A 190 13.74 1.28 27.59
C PRO A 190 15.01 1.49 28.42
N LYS A 191 14.88 1.39 29.75
CA LYS A 191 16.02 1.58 30.66
C LYS A 191 17.12 0.55 30.37
N GLY A 192 18.36 1.02 30.30
CA GLY A 192 19.54 0.17 30.08
C GLY A 192 19.66 -0.38 28.65
N TRP A 193 19.00 0.26 27.69
CA TRP A 193 19.30 0.07 26.27
C TRP A 193 20.40 1.03 25.83
N GLU A 194 21.22 0.60 24.88
CA GLU A 194 22.19 1.47 24.21
C GLU A 194 21.45 2.49 23.34
N VAL A 195 21.85 3.76 23.43
CA VAL A 195 21.27 4.85 22.65
C VAL A 195 22.32 5.37 21.68
N ILE A 196 22.03 5.23 20.39
CA ILE A 196 22.88 5.68 19.28
C ILE A 196 22.16 6.85 18.61
N ASP A 197 22.61 8.08 18.89
CA ASP A 197 22.00 9.30 18.34
C ASP A 197 22.79 9.80 17.13
N LEU A 198 22.13 9.88 15.97
CA LEU A 198 22.71 10.27 14.67
C LEU A 198 22.12 11.58 14.12
N ARG A 199 21.39 12.33 14.95
CA ARG A 199 20.69 13.56 14.54
C ARG A 199 21.62 14.71 14.18
#